data_AF-A0AAW1YYB2-F1
#
_entry.id   AF-A0AAW1YYB2-F1
#
_cell.length_a   1.000
_cell.length_b   1.000
_cell.length_c   1.000
_cell.angle_alpha   90.00
_cell.angle_beta   90.00
_cell.angle_gamma   90.00
#
_symmetry.space_group_name_H-M   'P 1'
#
loop_
_entity.id
_entity.type
_entity.pdbx_description
1 polymer ?
#
loop_
_entity_poly.entity_id
_entity_poly.type
_entity_poly.pdbx_seq_one_letter_code
_entity_poly.pdbx_strand_id
1 'polypeptide(L)'
;MGISEEEWERLQKALDWPGPDQEITQLDQSTSPVHSTFSIVGLKESYKVGEKISVTITARDHNKNLKRYGGDFFKAKLFNSDLKASVYGEVVDHHNGTYSVALLLPWEGQAQVYVRLEHSSEAVQILNKYRESSFPRTHYNGHFEGPGPSKTRISEVVQCNLKWGADGSWRKGDCCCEYKDIKTGTVWQCERPKELSCDNLVYHSRGGLEDPLNPFEKQLLTKELIDIAITGDQKIINVLPNNAGIGTMERCRSGMTTPVPAGFYLNDVWKSFVCNTRQFNYSQMGNCLKNKIIYLFGDSTSRQWLEFLERNMPDIKRVDLHTDICGPLMAVDMKNNIIVHWRPHGVPLHFPKTPISNLHYIGNDIDEIAGGPYVVVAFTICAHMAFHPITFYVHEVAKIRQSVVALLSRAPETTVIIKSGNTAGIKNIFQSDWYTVQMNTVMQEMFRDIDGVIYLDVWQMTSCHYQPDDLHPGPVIIANEIDMILSYLCPS
;
A
#
# COMPACT_ATOMS: atom_id res chain seq x y z
N MET A 1 -11.78 6.93 -18.20
CA MET A 1 -10.82 6.22 -17.31
C MET A 1 -10.27 4.92 -17.92
N GLY A 2 -10.84 4.39 -19.01
CA GLY A 2 -10.29 3.18 -19.64
C GLY A 2 -10.69 1.88 -18.93
N ILE A 3 -11.85 1.90 -18.27
CA ILE A 3 -12.53 0.79 -17.60
C ILE A 3 -13.98 0.74 -18.10
N SER A 4 -14.58 -0.44 -18.13
CA SER A 4 -15.98 -0.63 -18.48
C SER A 4 -16.91 -0.17 -17.35
N GLU A 5 -18.20 0.03 -17.66
CA GLU A 5 -19.22 0.37 -16.65
C GLU A 5 -19.36 -0.74 -15.59
N GLU A 6 -19.36 -2.01 -16.01
CA GLU A 6 -19.43 -3.16 -15.10
C GLU A 6 -18.24 -3.21 -14.13
N GLU A 7 -17.02 -2.97 -14.63
CA GLU A 7 -15.83 -2.90 -13.77
C GLU A 7 -15.92 -1.73 -12.79
N TRP A 8 -16.46 -0.59 -13.22
CA TRP A 8 -16.65 0.57 -12.37
C TRP A 8 -17.69 0.30 -11.27
N GLU A 9 -18.84 -0.29 -11.59
CA GLU A 9 -19.88 -0.66 -10.61
C GLU A 9 -19.34 -1.66 -9.58
N ARG A 10 -18.61 -2.69 -10.03
CA ARG A 10 -17.94 -3.64 -9.15
C ARG A 10 -16.96 -2.93 -8.20
N LEU A 11 -16.14 -2.03 -8.75
CA LEU A 11 -15.15 -1.31 -7.97
C LEU A 11 -15.81 -0.38 -6.94
N GLN A 12 -16.89 0.32 -7.31
CA GLN A 12 -17.66 1.14 -6.38
C GLN A 12 -18.22 0.31 -5.23
N LYS A 13 -18.74 -0.89 -5.52
CA LYS A 13 -19.21 -1.82 -4.48
C LYS A 13 -18.08 -2.30 -3.57
N ALA A 14 -16.89 -2.53 -4.11
CA ALA A 14 -15.72 -2.97 -3.32
C ALA A 14 -15.13 -1.83 -2.46
N LEU A 15 -15.28 -0.58 -2.91
CA LEU A 15 -14.85 0.61 -2.19
C LEU A 15 -15.87 1.13 -1.17
N ASP A 16 -17.11 0.65 -1.24
CA ASP A 16 -18.18 1.05 -0.32
C ASP A 16 -17.73 0.85 1.13
N TRP A 17 -17.92 1.89 1.94
CA TRP A 17 -17.55 1.88 3.34
C TRP A 17 -18.70 2.44 4.16
N PRO A 18 -19.29 1.65 5.08
CA PRO A 18 -20.44 2.10 5.85
C PRO A 18 -20.07 3.24 6.79
N GLY A 19 -21.07 3.99 7.22
CA GLY A 19 -20.91 5.04 8.23
C GLY A 19 -22.27 5.51 8.73
N PRO A 20 -22.31 6.44 9.70
CA PRO A 20 -23.57 6.99 10.18
C PRO A 20 -24.32 7.77 9.08
N ASP A 21 -25.65 7.65 9.07
CA ASP A 21 -26.54 8.35 8.15
C ASP A 21 -26.49 9.88 8.29
N GLN A 22 -26.04 10.37 9.46
CA GLN A 22 -25.91 11.78 9.78
C GLN A 22 -24.52 12.09 10.31
N GLU A 23 -24.02 13.28 10.00
CA GLU A 23 -22.74 13.76 10.52
C GLU A 23 -22.81 13.88 12.05
N ILE A 24 -21.99 13.09 12.74
CA ILE A 24 -21.86 13.16 14.19
C ILE A 24 -20.93 14.30 14.54
N THR A 25 -21.44 15.28 15.28
CA THR A 25 -20.72 16.52 15.64
C THR A 25 -20.31 16.59 17.11
N GLN A 26 -20.63 15.54 17.89
CA GLN A 26 -20.30 15.46 19.31
C GLN A 26 -19.43 14.23 19.57
N LEU A 27 -18.33 14.43 20.29
CA LEU A 27 -17.33 13.39 20.52
C LEU A 27 -17.93 12.23 21.32
N ASP A 28 -18.84 12.52 22.23
CA ASP A 28 -19.43 11.54 23.13
C ASP A 28 -20.29 10.48 22.42
N GLN A 29 -20.78 10.80 21.21
CA GLN A 29 -21.54 9.90 20.33
C GLN A 29 -20.64 9.08 19.39
N SER A 30 -19.36 9.44 19.27
CA SER A 30 -18.40 8.71 18.44
C SER A 30 -17.97 7.40 19.09
N THR A 31 -17.45 6.45 18.31
CA THR A 31 -16.99 5.17 18.85
C THR A 31 -15.82 5.35 19.81
N SER A 32 -15.98 4.87 21.04
CA SER A 32 -14.97 4.92 22.08
C SER A 32 -14.15 3.63 22.12
N PRO A 33 -12.82 3.66 21.95
CA PRO A 33 -12.00 2.46 22.11
C PRO A 33 -11.97 1.94 23.57
N VAL A 34 -12.24 2.81 24.54
CA VAL A 34 -12.25 2.45 25.98
C VAL A 34 -13.50 1.66 26.36
N HIS A 35 -14.62 1.86 25.65
CA HIS A 35 -15.90 1.20 25.95
C HIS A 35 -16.29 0.11 24.95
N SER A 36 -15.66 0.14 23.77
CA SER A 36 -15.75 -0.96 22.82
C SER A 36 -15.01 -2.19 23.34
N THR A 37 -15.55 -3.38 23.05
CA THR A 37 -15.02 -4.63 23.60
C THR A 37 -15.02 -5.74 22.56
N PHE A 38 -14.19 -6.76 22.77
CA PHE A 38 -14.29 -8.02 22.01
C PHE A 38 -14.41 -9.25 22.91
N SER A 39 -15.00 -10.33 22.40
CA SER A 39 -15.09 -11.62 23.09
C SER A 39 -14.92 -12.79 22.12
N ILE A 40 -14.39 -13.91 22.62
CA ILE A 40 -14.22 -15.15 21.87
C ILE A 40 -15.47 -16.01 22.05
N VAL A 41 -16.11 -16.36 20.94
CA VAL A 41 -17.36 -17.12 20.92
C VAL A 41 -17.07 -18.62 21.05
N GLY A 42 -17.72 -19.27 22.01
CA GLY A 42 -17.69 -20.73 22.14
C GLY A 42 -16.30 -21.31 22.42
N LEU A 43 -15.53 -20.67 23.30
CA LEU A 43 -14.17 -21.09 23.59
C LEU A 43 -14.11 -22.53 24.12
N LYS A 44 -13.28 -23.38 23.48
CA LYS A 44 -12.97 -24.75 23.91
C LYS A 44 -11.75 -24.77 24.82
N GLU A 45 -11.54 -25.86 25.56
CA GLU A 45 -10.33 -26.05 26.39
C GLU A 45 -9.05 -26.12 25.54
N SER A 46 -9.15 -26.74 24.36
CA SER A 46 -8.06 -26.83 23.40
C SER A 46 -8.59 -26.89 21.97
N TYR A 47 -7.71 -26.54 21.04
CA TYR A 47 -7.94 -26.57 19.60
C TYR A 47 -6.83 -27.36 18.92
N LYS A 48 -6.99 -27.67 17.64
CA LYS A 48 -5.97 -28.25 16.77
C LYS A 48 -5.56 -27.26 15.69
N VAL A 49 -4.33 -27.39 15.21
CA VAL A 49 -3.85 -26.65 14.04
C VAL A 49 -4.82 -26.82 12.86
N GLY A 50 -5.20 -25.71 12.24
CA GLY A 50 -6.15 -25.62 11.14
C GLY A 50 -7.59 -25.32 11.56
N GLU A 51 -7.94 -25.42 12.85
CA GLU A 51 -9.23 -24.93 13.35
C GLU A 51 -9.30 -23.40 13.29
N LYS A 52 -10.52 -22.87 13.39
CA LYS A 52 -10.80 -21.43 13.49
C LYS A 52 -11.50 -21.12 14.80
N ILE A 53 -11.27 -19.92 15.32
CA ILE A 53 -12.07 -19.32 16.39
C ILE A 53 -12.86 -18.15 15.85
N SER A 54 -14.01 -17.87 16.47
CA SER A 54 -14.84 -16.71 16.15
C SER A 54 -14.71 -15.67 17.25
N VAL A 55 -14.49 -14.43 16.86
CA VAL A 55 -14.43 -13.27 17.76
C VAL A 55 -15.55 -12.32 17.37
N THR A 56 -16.24 -11.78 18.37
CA THR A 56 -17.24 -10.73 18.20
C THR A 56 -16.72 -9.45 18.81
N ILE A 57 -16.79 -8.36 18.05
CA ILE A 57 -16.46 -7.00 18.50
C ILE A 57 -17.78 -6.25 18.66
N THR A 58 -17.90 -5.50 19.75
CA THR A 58 -19.06 -4.65 20.04
C THR A 58 -18.59 -3.23 20.25
N ALA A 59 -18.94 -2.35 19.31
CA ALA A 59 -18.62 -0.94 19.37
C ALA A 59 -19.59 -0.20 20.30
N ARG A 60 -19.04 0.71 21.12
CA ARG A 60 -19.80 1.58 22.01
C ARG A 60 -19.34 3.01 21.91
N ASP A 61 -20.25 3.93 22.15
CA ASP A 61 -19.92 5.35 22.28
C ASP A 61 -19.23 5.67 23.62
N HIS A 62 -18.87 6.94 23.85
CA HIS A 62 -18.25 7.36 25.12
C HIS A 62 -19.23 7.35 26.30
N ASN A 63 -20.54 7.30 26.03
CA ASN A 63 -21.59 7.15 27.02
C ASN A 63 -21.93 5.67 27.31
N LYS A 64 -21.16 4.72 26.74
CA LYS A 64 -21.31 3.26 26.84
C LYS A 64 -22.57 2.71 26.15
N ASN A 65 -23.23 3.50 25.31
CA ASN A 65 -24.33 3.00 24.50
C ASN A 65 -23.80 2.16 23.34
N LEU A 66 -24.57 1.15 22.94
CA LEU A 66 -24.28 0.37 21.73
C LEU A 66 -24.40 1.27 20.50
N LYS A 67 -23.39 1.20 19.62
CA LYS A 67 -23.46 1.76 18.27
C LYS A 67 -24.55 1.03 17.49
N ARG A 68 -25.18 1.74 16.53
CA ARG A 68 -26.28 1.21 15.71
C ARG A 68 -25.98 1.21 14.21
N TYR A 69 -24.75 1.50 13.86
CA TYR A 69 -24.23 1.58 12.49
C TYR A 69 -22.80 1.05 12.48
N GLY A 70 -22.31 0.72 11.29
CA GLY A 70 -20.96 0.24 11.05
C GLY A 70 -19.97 1.35 10.70
N GLY A 71 -18.85 0.97 10.09
CA GLY A 71 -17.85 1.87 9.52
C GLY A 71 -16.62 2.05 10.39
N ASP A 72 -16.61 1.51 11.62
CA ASP A 72 -15.42 1.56 12.45
C ASP A 72 -14.35 0.66 11.84
N PHE A 73 -13.16 1.22 11.68
CA PHE A 73 -12.04 0.49 11.14
C PHE A 73 -11.29 -0.21 12.26
N PHE A 74 -11.67 -1.47 12.52
CA PHE A 74 -10.94 -2.35 13.43
C PHE A 74 -9.89 -3.16 12.69
N LYS A 75 -8.80 -3.50 13.39
CA LYS A 75 -7.85 -4.52 12.98
C LYS A 75 -7.78 -5.61 14.04
N ALA A 76 -7.74 -6.86 13.58
CA ALA A 76 -7.65 -8.02 14.44
C ALA A 76 -6.52 -8.94 14.00
N LYS A 77 -5.86 -9.57 14.98
CA LYS A 77 -4.86 -10.61 14.73
C LYS A 77 -4.88 -11.63 15.85
N LEU A 78 -4.41 -12.83 15.51
CA LEU A 78 -3.96 -13.81 16.50
C LEU A 78 -2.43 -13.73 16.56
N PHE A 79 -1.84 -13.80 17.75
CA PHE A 79 -0.39 -13.70 17.90
C PHE A 79 0.17 -14.52 19.07
N ASN A 80 1.49 -14.73 19.05
CA ASN A 80 2.30 -15.18 20.16
C ASN A 80 3.68 -14.51 20.06
N SER A 81 4.05 -13.72 21.06
CA SER A 81 5.31 -12.95 21.05
C SER A 81 6.56 -13.82 21.16
N ASP A 82 6.52 -14.90 21.95
CA ASP A 82 7.68 -15.77 22.19
C ASP A 82 8.02 -16.60 20.95
N LEU A 83 6.98 -17.09 20.27
CA LEU A 83 7.10 -17.81 19.00
C LEU A 83 7.30 -16.86 17.81
N LYS A 84 7.23 -15.54 18.03
CA LYS A 84 7.16 -14.52 16.97
C LYS A 84 6.18 -14.92 15.87
N ALA A 85 5.01 -15.36 16.31
CA ALA A 85 3.97 -15.92 15.46
C ALA A 85 2.79 -14.97 15.40
N SER A 86 2.20 -14.83 14.21
CA SER A 86 0.98 -14.05 14.06
C SER A 86 0.24 -14.35 12.76
N VAL A 87 -1.06 -14.16 12.76
CA VAL A 87 -1.91 -14.30 11.58
C VAL A 87 -2.94 -13.18 11.53
N TYR A 88 -3.17 -12.66 10.32
CA TYR A 88 -4.14 -11.62 10.04
C TYR A 88 -5.57 -12.13 10.25
N GLY A 89 -6.42 -11.28 10.84
CA GLY A 89 -7.85 -11.51 10.97
C GLY A 89 -8.65 -10.46 10.21
N GLU A 90 -9.44 -10.91 9.25
CA GLU A 90 -10.38 -10.06 8.54
C GLU A 90 -11.55 -9.69 9.45
N VAL A 91 -11.85 -8.39 9.53
CA VAL A 91 -12.99 -7.87 10.28
C VAL A 91 -14.15 -7.68 9.31
N VAL A 92 -15.27 -8.34 9.62
CA VAL A 92 -16.53 -8.21 8.88
C VAL A 92 -17.47 -7.34 9.70
N ASP A 93 -17.88 -6.22 9.10
CA ASP A 93 -18.87 -5.31 9.67
C ASP A 93 -20.30 -5.83 9.45
N HIS A 94 -21.13 -5.76 10.48
CA HIS A 94 -22.56 -6.13 10.42
C HIS A 94 -23.50 -4.92 10.30
N HIS A 95 -22.94 -3.73 10.11
CA HIS A 95 -23.62 -2.46 9.84
C HIS A 95 -24.55 -2.03 10.98
N ASN A 96 -24.30 -2.52 12.19
CA ASN A 96 -25.18 -2.33 13.35
C ASN A 96 -24.40 -2.11 14.66
N GLY A 97 -23.12 -1.75 14.58
CA GLY A 97 -22.22 -1.58 15.73
C GLY A 97 -21.58 -2.87 16.23
N THR A 98 -21.80 -4.00 15.55
CA THR A 98 -21.13 -5.27 15.84
C THR A 98 -20.31 -5.74 14.64
N TYR A 99 -19.22 -6.45 14.93
CA TYR A 99 -18.30 -6.96 13.92
C TYR A 99 -17.90 -8.39 14.28
N SER A 100 -17.54 -9.19 13.28
CA SER A 100 -17.02 -10.54 13.48
C SER A 100 -15.65 -10.71 12.87
N VAL A 101 -14.85 -11.59 13.48
CA VAL A 101 -13.54 -11.99 12.98
C VAL A 101 -13.44 -13.51 13.07
N ALA A 102 -13.08 -14.15 11.97
CA ALA A 102 -12.74 -15.57 11.94
C ALA A 102 -11.22 -15.73 11.93
N LEU A 103 -10.63 -16.10 13.07
CA LEU A 103 -9.18 -16.27 13.19
C LEU A 103 -8.79 -17.74 12.99
N LEU A 104 -7.95 -18.01 12.00
CA LEU A 104 -7.30 -19.29 11.82
C LEU A 104 -6.29 -19.55 12.95
N LEU A 105 -6.12 -20.82 13.35
CA LEU A 105 -5.09 -21.28 14.29
C LEU A 105 -4.00 -22.06 13.52
N PRO A 106 -2.95 -21.41 13.00
CA PRO A 106 -2.07 -22.05 12.02
C PRO A 106 -0.76 -22.63 12.60
N TRP A 107 -0.49 -22.46 13.90
CA TRP A 107 0.68 -23.03 14.57
C TRP A 107 0.30 -23.82 15.82
N GLU A 108 1.15 -24.78 16.18
CA GLU A 108 1.10 -25.47 17.47
C GLU A 108 1.66 -24.56 18.56
N GLY A 109 1.00 -24.54 19.72
CA GLY A 109 1.42 -23.78 20.90
C GLY A 109 0.34 -22.82 21.38
N GLN A 110 0.77 -21.81 22.13
CA GLN A 110 -0.14 -20.82 22.69
C GLN A 110 -0.42 -19.69 21.70
N ALA A 111 -1.61 -19.11 21.79
CA ALA A 111 -2.00 -17.95 21.00
C ALA A 111 -2.92 -17.02 21.79
N GLN A 112 -2.92 -15.75 21.43
CA GLN A 112 -3.78 -14.71 22.01
C GLN A 112 -4.42 -13.87 20.90
N VAL A 113 -5.64 -13.41 21.16
CA VAL A 113 -6.36 -12.49 20.26
C VAL A 113 -6.00 -11.05 20.62
N TYR A 114 -5.75 -10.25 19.60
CA TYR A 114 -5.57 -8.81 19.73
C TYR A 114 -6.51 -8.10 18.76
N VAL A 115 -7.25 -7.12 19.27
CA VAL A 115 -8.12 -6.26 18.49
C VAL A 115 -7.85 -4.81 18.87
N ARG A 116 -7.75 -3.94 17.87
CA ARG A 116 -7.62 -2.50 18.06
C ARG A 116 -8.60 -1.74 17.16
N LEU A 117 -9.05 -0.59 17.66
CA LEU A 117 -9.75 0.40 16.87
C LEU A 117 -8.71 1.29 16.21
N GLU A 118 -8.59 1.21 14.89
CA GLU A 118 -7.71 2.07 14.12
C GLU A 118 -8.32 3.48 14.01
N HIS A 119 -9.57 3.53 13.55
CA HIS A 119 -10.37 4.74 13.39
C HIS A 119 -11.84 4.43 13.70
N SER A 120 -12.51 5.32 14.44
CA SER A 120 -13.97 5.26 14.52
C SER A 120 -14.60 5.53 13.15
N SER A 121 -15.83 5.09 12.95
CA SER A 121 -16.64 5.39 11.77
C SER A 121 -16.74 6.91 11.51
N GLU A 122 -16.81 7.72 12.56
CA GLU A 122 -16.80 9.19 12.45
C GLU A 122 -15.46 9.73 11.92
N ALA A 123 -14.34 9.18 12.41
CA ALA A 123 -13.01 9.54 11.90
C ALA A 123 -12.86 9.10 10.43
N VAL A 124 -13.36 7.93 10.06
CA VAL A 124 -13.35 7.45 8.67
C VAL A 124 -14.16 8.36 7.75
N GLN A 125 -15.34 8.84 8.19
CA GLN A 125 -16.10 9.82 7.40
C GLN A 125 -15.30 11.09 7.12
N ILE A 126 -14.54 11.58 8.10
CA ILE A 126 -13.66 12.75 7.94
C ILE A 126 -12.53 12.45 6.93
N LEU A 127 -11.89 11.29 7.04
CA LEU A 127 -10.86 10.85 6.09
C LEU A 127 -11.43 10.80 4.66
N ASN A 128 -12.61 10.21 4.47
CA ASN A 128 -13.27 10.13 3.16
C ASN A 128 -13.66 11.51 2.63
N LYS A 129 -14.30 12.34 3.47
CA LYS A 129 -14.73 13.71 3.16
C LYS A 129 -13.60 14.52 2.54
N TYR A 130 -12.43 14.55 3.19
CA TYR A 130 -11.31 15.35 2.70
C TYR A 130 -10.50 14.68 1.58
N ARG A 131 -10.53 13.33 1.47
CA ARG A 131 -9.96 12.64 0.30
C ARG A 131 -10.71 13.01 -0.98
N GLU A 132 -12.04 13.07 -0.93
CA GLU A 132 -12.88 13.34 -2.10
C GLU A 132 -13.23 14.83 -2.29
N SER A 133 -12.89 15.69 -1.33
CA SER A 133 -13.08 17.13 -1.45
C SER A 133 -12.12 17.77 -2.46
N SER A 134 -12.48 18.97 -2.94
CA SER A 134 -11.58 19.83 -3.73
C SER A 134 -10.51 20.54 -2.88
N PHE A 135 -10.49 20.32 -1.55
CA PHE A 135 -9.48 20.90 -0.68
C PHE A 135 -8.12 20.23 -0.92
N PRO A 136 -7.08 20.99 -1.30
CA PRO A 136 -5.76 20.43 -1.55
C PRO A 136 -5.07 20.07 -0.22
N ARG A 137 -5.06 18.79 0.16
CA ARG A 137 -4.32 18.31 1.35
C ARG A 137 -2.80 18.43 1.23
N THR A 138 -2.29 18.55 0.00
CA THR A 138 -0.88 18.72 -0.29
C THR A 138 -0.69 19.65 -1.50
N HIS A 139 0.40 20.40 -1.48
CA HIS A 139 0.90 21.16 -2.62
C HIS A 139 2.30 20.69 -2.97
N TYR A 140 2.71 20.96 -4.22
CA TYR A 140 4.02 20.62 -4.73
C TYR A 140 4.71 21.87 -5.28
N ASN A 141 6.01 21.77 -5.53
CA ASN A 141 6.79 22.89 -6.05
C ASN A 141 7.47 22.50 -7.37
N GLY A 142 7.31 23.36 -8.37
CA GLY A 142 8.08 23.33 -9.61
C GLY A 142 9.26 24.29 -9.50
N HIS A 143 10.45 23.81 -9.83
CA HIS A 143 11.68 24.60 -9.84
C HIS A 143 12.04 24.89 -11.28
N PHE A 144 11.87 26.15 -11.66
CA PHE A 144 12.17 26.65 -12.99
C PHE A 144 13.58 27.23 -12.97
N GLU A 145 14.44 26.80 -13.89
CA GLU A 145 15.81 27.28 -13.98
C GLU A 145 16.19 27.55 -15.43
N GLY A 146 16.69 28.75 -15.72
CA GLY A 146 16.97 29.16 -17.08
C GLY A 146 17.62 30.54 -17.18
N PRO A 147 17.97 30.99 -18.40
CA PRO A 147 18.49 32.34 -18.62
C PRO A 147 17.36 33.36 -18.40
N GLY A 148 17.57 34.28 -17.47
CA GLY A 148 16.68 35.42 -17.25
C GLY A 148 16.87 36.53 -18.30
N PRO A 149 16.14 37.65 -18.17
CA PRO A 149 16.17 38.76 -19.14
C PRO A 149 17.57 39.36 -19.37
N SER A 150 18.44 39.34 -18.34
CA SER A 150 19.83 39.81 -18.39
C SER A 150 20.84 38.73 -18.84
N LYS A 151 20.37 37.56 -19.30
CA LYS A 151 21.15 36.35 -19.60
C LYS A 151 21.87 35.72 -18.39
N THR A 152 21.61 36.18 -17.17
CA THR A 152 22.05 35.48 -15.96
C THR A 152 21.12 34.30 -15.68
N ARG A 153 21.66 33.16 -15.21
CA ARG A 153 20.82 32.05 -14.77
C ARG A 153 20.02 32.49 -13.54
N ILE A 154 18.70 32.40 -13.63
CA ILE A 154 17.78 32.65 -12.52
C ILE A 154 17.06 31.35 -12.16
N SER A 155 16.53 31.31 -10.94
CA SER A 155 15.71 30.21 -10.43
C SER A 155 14.43 30.79 -9.86
N GLU A 156 13.30 30.22 -10.29
CA GLU A 156 11.98 30.55 -9.75
C GLU A 156 11.34 29.28 -9.20
N VAL A 157 10.72 29.37 -8.03
CA VAL A 157 9.98 28.27 -7.42
C VAL A 157 8.52 28.69 -7.34
N VAL A 158 7.66 27.88 -7.93
CA VAL A 158 6.22 28.13 -8.02
C VAL A 158 5.45 26.90 -7.55
N GLN A 159 4.21 27.10 -7.11
CA GLN A 159 3.37 25.98 -6.71
C GLN A 159 2.89 25.18 -7.92
N CYS A 160 2.78 23.88 -7.75
CA CYS A 160 2.22 22.95 -8.71
C CYS A 160 1.25 21.99 -8.02
N ASN A 161 0.30 21.48 -8.78
CA ASN A 161 -0.57 20.39 -8.33
C ASN A 161 -1.16 19.60 -9.50
N LEU A 162 -1.83 18.51 -9.14
CA LEU A 162 -2.62 17.70 -10.05
C LEU A 162 -3.87 18.48 -10.47
N LYS A 163 -4.13 18.55 -11.78
CA LYS A 163 -5.41 19.03 -12.33
C LYS A 163 -6.36 17.85 -12.50
N TRP A 164 -7.26 17.65 -11.55
CA TRP A 164 -8.21 16.52 -11.49
C TRP A 164 -9.62 16.96 -11.07
N GLY A 165 -10.65 16.13 -11.28
CA GLY A 165 -12.03 16.44 -10.88
C GLY A 165 -12.85 17.27 -11.88
N ALA A 166 -14.17 17.35 -11.64
CA ALA A 166 -15.16 17.91 -12.57
C ALA A 166 -15.05 19.44 -12.80
N ASP A 167 -14.48 20.17 -11.85
CA ASP A 167 -14.16 21.59 -11.92
C ASP A 167 -12.72 21.87 -12.41
N GLY A 168 -11.89 20.83 -12.53
CA GLY A 168 -10.45 20.92 -12.81
C GLY A 168 -9.70 21.50 -11.63
N SER A 169 -9.83 20.87 -10.46
CA SER A 169 -9.75 21.38 -9.09
C SER A 169 -8.39 21.91 -8.58
N TRP A 170 -7.54 22.45 -9.45
CA TRP A 170 -6.50 23.37 -9.03
C TRP A 170 -6.47 24.54 -10.02
N ARG A 171 -6.93 25.72 -9.57
CA ARG A 171 -6.87 26.96 -10.35
C ARG A 171 -6.43 28.07 -9.42
N LYS A 172 -5.15 28.44 -9.48
CA LYS A 172 -4.60 29.56 -8.71
C LYS A 172 -4.09 30.64 -9.68
N GLY A 173 -4.65 31.85 -9.58
CA GLY A 173 -4.23 33.04 -10.35
C GLY A 173 -4.60 33.04 -11.84
N ASP A 174 -4.02 34.00 -12.59
CA ASP A 174 -4.04 34.03 -14.06
C ASP A 174 -3.15 32.88 -14.61
N CYS A 175 -3.78 32.02 -15.42
CA CYS A 175 -3.35 30.68 -15.83
C CYS A 175 -2.11 30.64 -16.77
N CYS A 176 -1.32 29.55 -16.90
CA CYS A 176 -0.63 28.57 -16.03
C CYS A 176 0.36 27.79 -16.95
N CYS A 177 1.32 27.04 -16.40
CA CYS A 177 2.08 26.04 -17.15
C CYS A 177 1.45 24.66 -17.00
N GLU A 178 1.03 24.03 -18.11
CA GLU A 178 0.40 22.70 -18.13
C GLU A 178 1.29 21.66 -18.82
N TYR A 179 1.58 20.57 -18.12
CA TYR A 179 2.34 19.43 -18.61
C TYR A 179 1.41 18.23 -18.65
N LYS A 180 0.89 17.96 -19.85
CA LYS A 180 0.01 16.82 -20.10
C LYS A 180 0.83 15.62 -20.53
N ASP A 181 0.72 14.53 -19.80
CA ASP A 181 1.20 13.25 -20.28
C ASP A 181 0.30 12.75 -21.42
N ILE A 182 0.90 12.40 -22.55
CA ILE A 182 0.16 12.04 -23.76
C ILE A 182 -0.64 10.74 -23.56
N LYS A 183 -0.09 9.78 -22.81
CA LYS A 183 -0.66 8.42 -22.68
C LYS A 183 -1.70 8.34 -21.57
N THR A 184 -1.35 8.81 -20.39
CA THR A 184 -2.25 8.82 -19.23
C THR A 184 -3.31 9.90 -19.40
N GLY A 185 -2.98 11.00 -20.09
CA GLY A 185 -3.82 12.19 -20.17
C GLY A 185 -3.81 13.01 -18.88
N THR A 186 -3.03 12.59 -17.88
CA THR A 186 -2.87 13.27 -16.60
C THR A 186 -2.20 14.61 -16.83
N VAL A 187 -2.74 15.67 -16.23
CA VAL A 187 -2.24 17.03 -16.38
C VAL A 187 -1.62 17.48 -15.07
N TRP A 188 -0.31 17.69 -15.11
CA TRP A 188 0.42 18.38 -14.05
C TRP A 188 0.41 19.87 -14.33
N GLN A 189 0.00 20.67 -13.35
CA GLN A 189 -0.16 22.10 -13.53
C GLN A 189 0.70 22.85 -12.53
N CYS A 190 1.38 23.90 -13.00
CA CYS A 190 2.14 24.82 -12.19
C CYS A 190 1.68 26.26 -12.42
N GLU A 191 1.81 27.10 -11.40
CA GLU A 191 1.73 28.55 -11.57
C GLU A 191 2.78 29.01 -12.61
N ARG A 192 2.48 30.07 -13.36
CA ARG A 192 3.43 30.58 -14.35
C ARG A 192 4.57 31.31 -13.61
N PRO A 193 5.85 30.97 -13.85
CA PRO A 193 6.97 31.76 -13.34
C PRO A 193 6.92 33.20 -13.88
N LYS A 194 7.49 34.16 -13.15
CA LYS A 194 7.39 35.59 -13.46
C LYS A 194 8.26 35.98 -14.64
N GLU A 195 9.46 35.40 -14.74
CA GLU A 195 10.45 35.77 -15.76
C GLU A 195 10.76 34.61 -16.72
N LEU A 196 10.76 33.37 -16.21
CA LEU A 196 11.04 32.18 -17.01
C LEU A 196 9.84 31.72 -17.84
N SER A 197 10.11 30.88 -18.84
CA SER A 197 9.07 30.23 -19.63
C SER A 197 8.65 28.90 -18.98
N CYS A 198 7.52 28.33 -19.42
CA CYS A 198 7.08 27.02 -18.96
C CYS A 198 8.06 25.89 -19.35
N ASP A 199 8.85 26.06 -20.39
CA ASP A 199 9.83 25.06 -20.82
C ASP A 199 11.05 24.97 -19.87
N ASN A 200 11.14 25.88 -18.88
CA ASN A 200 12.24 25.93 -17.93
C ASN A 200 12.02 25.09 -16.67
N LEU A 201 10.97 24.26 -16.58
CA LEU A 201 10.79 23.35 -15.44
C LEU A 201 11.90 22.28 -15.41
N VAL A 202 12.74 22.32 -14.38
CA VAL A 202 13.88 21.38 -14.24
C VAL A 202 13.68 20.37 -13.11
N TYR A 203 13.08 20.80 -11.99
CA TYR A 203 12.87 19.92 -10.84
C TYR A 203 11.46 20.02 -10.28
N HIS A 204 11.08 18.95 -9.61
CA HIS A 204 9.88 18.81 -8.80
C HIS A 204 10.27 18.56 -7.35
N SER A 205 9.49 19.06 -6.39
CA SER A 205 9.60 18.62 -5.00
C SER A 205 8.24 18.60 -4.32
N ARG A 206 8.13 17.83 -3.24
CA ARG A 206 7.07 17.99 -2.25
C ARG A 206 7.01 19.44 -1.77
N GLY A 207 5.80 19.91 -1.51
CA GLY A 207 5.53 21.20 -0.89
C GLY A 207 4.95 21.00 0.51
N GLY A 208 4.08 21.93 0.89
CA GLY A 208 3.41 21.91 2.20
C GLY A 208 2.26 20.90 2.26
N LEU A 209 1.93 20.51 3.49
CA LEU A 209 0.67 19.84 3.83
C LEU A 209 -0.27 20.90 4.41
N GLU A 210 -1.54 20.84 4.02
CA GLU A 210 -2.57 21.73 4.56
C GLU A 210 -3.57 20.90 5.36
N ASP A 211 -3.70 21.21 6.65
CA ASP A 211 -4.60 20.54 7.58
C ASP A 211 -5.99 21.19 7.52
N PRO A 212 -7.01 20.51 6.94
CA PRO A 212 -8.34 21.10 6.83
C PRO A 212 -9.19 20.93 8.10
N LEU A 213 -8.69 20.19 9.10
CA LEU A 213 -9.51 19.74 10.21
C LEU A 213 -9.96 20.91 11.10
N ASN A 214 -11.25 20.92 11.42
CA ASN A 214 -11.77 21.82 12.45
C ASN A 214 -11.44 21.30 13.88
N PRO A 215 -11.65 22.10 14.94
CA PRO A 215 -11.30 21.69 16.31
C PRO A 215 -12.01 20.42 16.82
N PHE A 216 -13.19 20.10 16.32
CA PHE A 216 -13.90 18.86 16.65
C PHE A 216 -13.30 17.67 15.89
N GLU A 217 -13.11 17.79 14.58
CA GLU A 217 -12.52 16.74 13.73
C GLU A 217 -11.10 16.37 14.22
N LYS A 218 -10.33 17.33 14.73
CA LYS A 218 -9.02 17.09 15.35
C LYS A 218 -9.09 16.16 16.55
N GLN A 219 -10.17 16.21 17.34
CA GLN A 219 -10.33 15.34 18.51
C GLN A 219 -10.46 13.87 18.10
N LEU A 220 -11.18 13.59 17.01
CA LEU A 220 -11.39 12.22 16.49
C LEU A 220 -10.11 11.56 15.94
N LEU A 221 -9.07 12.35 15.67
CA LEU A 221 -7.79 11.88 15.14
C LEU A 221 -6.64 12.06 16.15
N THR A 222 -6.93 12.18 17.44
CA THR A 222 -5.89 12.19 18.48
C THR A 222 -5.41 10.78 18.81
N LYS A 223 -4.18 10.69 19.32
CA LYS A 223 -3.53 9.42 19.68
C LYS A 223 -4.24 8.66 20.79
N GLU A 224 -5.12 9.31 21.55
CA GLU A 224 -5.92 8.69 22.60
C GLU A 224 -7.15 7.94 22.06
N LEU A 225 -7.53 8.19 20.80
CA LEU A 225 -8.74 7.60 20.18
C LEU A 225 -8.42 6.70 18.99
N ILE A 226 -7.28 6.89 18.32
CA ILE A 226 -6.87 6.11 17.15
C ILE A 226 -5.78 5.11 17.51
N ASP A 227 -5.74 3.99 16.79
CA ASP A 227 -4.76 2.91 16.98
C ASP A 227 -4.72 2.41 18.44
N ILE A 228 -5.90 2.29 19.06
CA ILE A 228 -6.04 1.88 20.46
C ILE A 228 -6.52 0.43 20.57
N ALA A 229 -5.79 -0.38 21.33
CA ALA A 229 -6.23 -1.72 21.72
C ALA A 229 -7.53 -1.65 22.53
N ILE A 230 -8.55 -2.40 22.12
CA ILE A 230 -9.81 -2.47 22.85
C ILE A 230 -9.77 -3.61 23.88
N THR A 231 -10.52 -3.47 24.97
CA THR A 231 -10.54 -4.48 26.03
C THR A 231 -11.34 -5.71 25.60
N GLY A 232 -10.87 -6.91 25.90
CA GLY A 232 -11.59 -8.14 25.62
C GLY A 232 -10.98 -9.36 26.28
N ASP A 233 -11.43 -10.54 25.85
CA ASP A 233 -10.98 -11.81 26.42
C ASP A 233 -9.45 -11.98 26.34
N GLN A 234 -8.82 -12.17 27.50
CA GLN A 234 -7.36 -12.37 27.65
C GLN A 234 -6.96 -13.85 27.73
N LYS A 235 -7.88 -14.76 27.40
CA LYS A 235 -7.65 -16.20 27.55
C LYS A 235 -6.59 -16.67 26.57
N ILE A 236 -5.64 -17.45 27.08
CA ILE A 236 -4.64 -18.14 26.27
C ILE A 236 -5.33 -19.29 25.55
N ILE A 237 -5.20 -19.31 24.23
CA ILE A 237 -5.70 -20.38 23.37
C ILE A 237 -4.59 -21.42 23.23
N ASN A 238 -4.86 -22.66 23.64
CA ASN A 238 -3.93 -23.77 23.48
C ASN A 238 -4.23 -24.52 22.18
N VAL A 239 -3.27 -24.51 21.26
CA VAL A 239 -3.36 -25.18 19.95
C VAL A 239 -2.47 -26.41 19.96
N LEU A 240 -3.10 -27.58 19.88
CA LEU A 240 -2.48 -28.88 19.80
C LEU A 240 -2.05 -29.19 18.35
N PRO A 241 -1.04 -30.05 18.16
CA PRO A 241 -0.65 -30.49 16.83
C PRO A 241 -1.81 -31.22 16.15
N ASN A 242 -1.85 -31.12 14.83
CA ASN A 242 -2.79 -31.86 14.00
C ASN A 242 -2.02 -32.81 13.08
N ASN A 243 -2.20 -34.11 13.27
CA ASN A 243 -1.53 -35.15 12.47
C ASN A 243 -2.18 -35.39 11.10
N ALA A 244 -3.30 -34.70 10.80
CA ALA A 244 -3.81 -34.66 9.45
C ALA A 244 -2.80 -33.90 8.59
N GLY A 245 -2.18 -34.59 7.63
CA GLY A 245 -1.19 -33.97 6.74
C GLY A 245 -1.78 -32.72 6.10
N ILE A 246 -1.11 -31.58 6.30
CA ILE A 246 -1.38 -30.38 5.52
C ILE A 246 -1.11 -30.79 4.07
N GLY A 247 -2.12 -30.66 3.20
CA GLY A 247 -1.98 -31.03 1.79
C GLY A 247 -0.73 -30.38 1.19
N THR A 248 -0.09 -31.07 0.24
CA THR A 248 1.09 -30.52 -0.43
C THR A 248 0.71 -29.22 -1.12
N MET A 249 1.27 -28.11 -0.64
CA MET A 249 0.99 -26.80 -1.21
C MET A 249 1.61 -26.73 -2.62
N GLU A 250 0.86 -26.16 -3.55
CA GLU A 250 1.30 -26.07 -4.94
C GLU A 250 2.45 -25.08 -5.12
N ARG A 251 3.18 -25.24 -6.22
CA ARG A 251 4.27 -24.33 -6.59
C ARG A 251 3.74 -22.94 -6.91
N CYS A 252 4.48 -21.92 -6.48
CA CYS A 252 4.19 -20.53 -6.81
C CYS A 252 4.19 -20.30 -8.32
N ARG A 253 3.12 -19.68 -8.84
CA ARG A 253 2.94 -19.29 -10.24
C ARG A 253 2.09 -18.03 -10.33
N SER A 254 2.07 -17.36 -11.47
CA SER A 254 1.16 -16.24 -11.70
C SER A 254 -0.31 -16.68 -11.73
N GLY A 255 -1.23 -15.73 -11.48
CA GLY A 255 -2.67 -15.98 -11.50
C GLY A 255 -3.23 -16.74 -10.28
N MET A 256 -2.44 -16.89 -9.22
CA MET A 256 -2.90 -17.51 -7.98
C MET A 256 -3.81 -16.56 -7.19
N THR A 257 -4.87 -17.10 -6.61
CA THR A 257 -5.78 -16.34 -5.74
C THR A 257 -5.19 -16.18 -4.34
N THR A 258 -5.19 -14.96 -3.82
CA THR A 258 -4.77 -14.69 -2.44
C THR A 258 -5.92 -14.95 -1.47
N PRO A 259 -5.82 -15.94 -0.56
CA PRO A 259 -6.84 -16.18 0.45
C PRO A 259 -6.73 -15.15 1.59
N VAL A 260 -7.74 -15.14 2.46
CA VAL A 260 -7.71 -14.38 3.72
C VAL A 260 -7.87 -15.35 4.89
N PRO A 261 -6.83 -15.54 5.73
CA PRO A 261 -5.50 -14.93 5.63
C PRO A 261 -4.65 -15.47 4.47
N ALA A 262 -3.71 -14.67 3.96
CA ALA A 262 -2.77 -15.03 2.89
C ALA A 262 -1.59 -15.88 3.39
N GLY A 263 -1.40 -15.93 4.70
CA GLY A 263 -0.31 -16.61 5.37
C GLY A 263 -0.25 -16.25 6.85
N PHE A 264 0.81 -16.67 7.51
CA PHE A 264 1.08 -16.37 8.92
C PHE A 264 2.59 -16.31 9.18
N TYR A 265 2.99 -15.54 10.19
CA TYR A 265 4.34 -15.61 10.73
C TYR A 265 4.47 -16.76 11.73
N LEU A 266 5.62 -17.43 11.69
CA LEU A 266 6.10 -18.31 12.74
C LEU A 266 7.62 -18.23 12.79
N ASN A 267 8.18 -17.87 13.95
CA ASN A 267 9.62 -17.66 14.14
C ASN A 267 10.23 -16.68 13.12
N ASP A 268 9.60 -15.52 12.91
CA ASP A 268 10.00 -14.50 11.91
C ASP A 268 9.88 -14.93 10.43
N VAL A 269 9.29 -16.09 10.15
CA VAL A 269 9.12 -16.60 8.78
C VAL A 269 7.66 -16.58 8.37
N TRP A 270 7.37 -15.93 7.25
CA TRP A 270 6.06 -15.93 6.61
C TRP A 270 5.82 -17.26 5.90
N LYS A 271 4.84 -18.00 6.39
CA LYS A 271 4.30 -19.21 5.80
C LYS A 271 3.07 -18.82 4.98
N SER A 272 3.18 -18.86 3.66
CA SER A 272 2.08 -18.51 2.77
C SER A 272 1.00 -19.60 2.76
N PHE A 273 -0.25 -19.22 2.52
CA PHE A 273 -1.34 -20.11 2.11
C PHE A 273 -1.64 -20.02 0.61
N VAL A 274 -0.94 -19.15 -0.11
CA VAL A 274 -1.06 -19.02 -1.57
C VAL A 274 -0.31 -20.17 -2.25
N CYS A 275 0.97 -20.33 -1.92
CA CYS A 275 1.86 -21.26 -2.60
C CYS A 275 3.07 -21.66 -1.77
N ASN A 276 3.76 -22.75 -2.14
CA ASN A 276 4.94 -23.24 -1.44
C ASN A 276 6.13 -22.27 -1.51
N THR A 277 6.35 -21.55 -0.42
CA THR A 277 7.43 -20.55 -0.30
C THR A 277 8.67 -21.14 0.35
N ARG A 278 9.82 -20.56 0.01
CA ARG A 278 11.13 -20.93 0.54
C ARG A 278 11.88 -19.71 1.03
N GLN A 279 12.82 -19.96 1.94
CA GLN A 279 13.78 -18.97 2.40
C GLN A 279 15.05 -19.07 1.56
N PHE A 280 15.62 -17.93 1.18
CA PHE A 280 16.78 -17.87 0.30
C PHE A 280 17.99 -17.33 1.04
N ASN A 281 19.08 -18.10 1.06
CA ASN A 281 20.38 -17.56 1.41
C ASN A 281 21.00 -16.80 0.22
N TYR A 282 22.09 -16.07 0.48
CA TYR A 282 22.81 -15.30 -0.54
C TYR A 282 23.05 -16.04 -1.86
N SER A 283 23.62 -17.26 -1.79
CA SER A 283 23.94 -18.02 -3.00
C SER A 283 22.69 -18.46 -3.76
N GLN A 284 21.61 -18.79 -3.03
CA GLN A 284 20.34 -19.17 -3.63
C GLN A 284 19.66 -17.96 -4.30
N MET A 285 19.74 -16.76 -3.70
CA MET A 285 19.27 -15.52 -4.32
C MET A 285 20.00 -15.24 -5.63
N GLY A 286 21.34 -15.28 -5.62
CA GLY A 286 22.15 -15.06 -6.83
C GLY A 286 21.86 -16.07 -7.94
N ASN A 287 21.69 -17.36 -7.59
CA ASN A 287 21.31 -18.39 -8.55
C ASN A 287 19.90 -18.18 -9.11
N CYS A 288 18.95 -17.76 -8.27
CA CYS A 288 17.57 -17.52 -8.69
C CYS A 288 17.46 -16.31 -9.65
N LEU A 289 18.19 -15.24 -9.36
CA LEU A 289 18.17 -14.01 -10.13
C LEU A 289 19.10 -14.02 -11.34
N LYS A 290 19.90 -15.07 -11.51
CA LYS A 290 20.90 -15.19 -12.58
C LYS A 290 20.29 -14.92 -13.96
N ASN A 291 20.97 -14.09 -14.75
CA ASN A 291 20.56 -13.62 -16.08
C ASN A 291 19.27 -12.80 -16.13
N LYS A 292 18.77 -12.27 -15.01
CA LYS A 292 17.52 -11.48 -14.98
C LYS A 292 17.79 -9.98 -15.00
N ILE A 293 16.86 -9.27 -15.63
CA ILE A 293 16.73 -7.81 -15.53
C ILE A 293 15.45 -7.53 -14.74
N ILE A 294 15.59 -6.82 -13.63
CA ILE A 294 14.52 -6.54 -12.67
C ILE A 294 14.24 -5.04 -12.72
N TYR A 295 13.02 -4.67 -13.08
CA TYR A 295 12.52 -3.30 -13.08
C TYR A 295 11.60 -3.10 -11.88
N LEU A 296 12.03 -2.27 -10.93
CA LEU A 296 11.25 -1.88 -9.77
C LEU A 296 10.71 -0.46 -9.96
N PHE A 297 9.39 -0.30 -9.91
CA PHE A 297 8.73 1.00 -10.06
C PHE A 297 7.88 1.34 -8.85
N GLY A 298 7.79 2.63 -8.51
CA GLY A 298 6.80 3.07 -7.53
C GLY A 298 7.32 4.09 -6.54
N ASP A 299 7.19 3.78 -5.26
CA ASP A 299 7.62 4.64 -4.17
C ASP A 299 8.82 4.03 -3.41
N SER A 300 9.21 4.70 -2.34
CA SER A 300 10.31 4.29 -1.48
C SER A 300 10.14 2.90 -0.85
N THR A 301 8.93 2.33 -0.80
CA THR A 301 8.72 0.98 -0.28
C THR A 301 9.14 -0.10 -1.26
N SER A 302 9.08 0.15 -2.58
CA SER A 302 9.67 -0.72 -3.60
C SER A 302 11.20 -0.56 -3.67
N ARG A 303 11.73 0.63 -3.32
CA ARG A 303 13.18 0.86 -3.20
C ARG A 303 13.81 -0.05 -2.15
N GLN A 304 13.10 -0.35 -1.06
CA GLN A 304 13.59 -1.24 -0.01
C GLN A 304 13.97 -2.62 -0.54
N TRP A 305 13.37 -3.10 -1.64
CA TRP A 305 13.76 -4.36 -2.27
C TRP A 305 15.14 -4.28 -2.92
N LEU A 306 15.43 -3.20 -3.66
CA LEU A 306 16.77 -2.96 -4.21
C LEU A 306 17.81 -2.84 -3.08
N GLU A 307 17.51 -2.07 -2.04
CA GLU A 307 18.41 -1.87 -0.90
C GLU A 307 18.65 -3.15 -0.11
N PHE A 308 17.63 -4.01 -0.02
CA PHE A 308 17.79 -5.34 0.56
C PHE A 308 18.76 -6.19 -0.27
N LEU A 309 18.61 -6.21 -1.60
CA LEU A 309 19.51 -6.97 -2.47
C LEU A 309 20.95 -6.44 -2.36
N GLU A 310 21.17 -5.13 -2.39
CA GLU A 310 22.50 -4.54 -2.23
C GLU A 310 23.16 -4.88 -0.88
N ARG A 311 22.36 -4.90 0.19
CA ARG A 311 22.85 -5.22 1.54
C ARG A 311 23.16 -6.70 1.72
N ASN A 312 22.38 -7.58 1.10
CA ASN A 312 22.44 -9.03 1.35
C ASN A 312 23.11 -9.83 0.23
N MET A 313 23.42 -9.20 -0.91
CA MET A 313 24.12 -9.80 -2.03
C MET A 313 25.43 -9.06 -2.33
N PRO A 314 26.58 -9.52 -1.81
CA PRO A 314 27.87 -8.83 -2.01
C PRO A 314 28.25 -8.55 -3.46
N ASP A 315 27.85 -9.39 -4.41
CA ASP A 315 28.17 -9.24 -5.83
C ASP A 315 27.27 -8.18 -6.54
N ILE A 316 26.15 -7.75 -5.92
CA ILE A 316 25.29 -6.66 -6.43
C ILE A 316 25.90 -5.29 -6.03
N LYS A 317 26.27 -4.48 -7.01
CA LYS A 317 26.91 -3.16 -6.83
C LYS A 317 26.10 -2.05 -7.46
N ARG A 318 25.86 -0.98 -6.68
CA ARG A 318 25.22 0.24 -7.18
C ARG A 318 26.10 0.92 -8.24
N VAL A 319 25.48 1.31 -9.35
CA VAL A 319 26.09 2.16 -10.37
C VAL A 319 25.84 3.62 -9.99
N ASP A 320 26.88 4.45 -10.03
CA ASP A 320 26.73 5.91 -9.84
C ASP A 320 26.10 6.52 -11.09
N LEU A 321 24.82 6.87 -10.99
CA LEU A 321 24.06 7.57 -12.01
C LEU A 321 24.03 9.09 -11.78
N HIS A 322 24.80 9.58 -10.81
CA HIS A 322 24.76 10.96 -10.31
C HIS A 322 23.36 11.37 -9.82
N THR A 323 22.64 10.42 -9.22
CA THR A 323 21.32 10.58 -8.62
C THR A 323 21.40 10.32 -7.12
N ASP A 324 20.49 10.93 -6.36
CA ASP A 324 20.36 10.66 -4.93
C ASP A 324 19.42 9.47 -4.65
N ILE A 325 19.02 9.29 -3.40
CA ILE A 325 18.11 8.21 -2.97
C ILE A 325 16.71 8.30 -3.59
N CYS A 326 16.34 9.42 -4.22
CA CYS A 326 15.09 9.61 -4.95
C CYS A 326 15.13 8.96 -6.34
N GLY A 327 16.32 8.62 -6.84
CA GLY A 327 16.53 7.86 -8.06
C GLY A 327 16.57 8.68 -9.36
N PRO A 328 16.63 8.00 -10.53
CA PRO A 328 16.66 6.55 -10.71
C PRO A 328 17.90 5.90 -10.08
N LEU A 329 17.78 4.64 -9.67
CA LEU A 329 18.86 3.82 -9.14
C LEU A 329 19.08 2.60 -10.04
N MET A 330 20.32 2.13 -10.08
CA MET A 330 20.68 0.89 -10.76
C MET A 330 21.73 0.14 -9.94
N ALA A 331 21.57 -1.17 -9.83
CA ALA A 331 22.58 -2.06 -9.27
C ALA A 331 22.81 -3.25 -10.19
N VAL A 332 24.06 -3.72 -10.27
CA VAL A 332 24.48 -4.79 -11.19
C VAL A 332 25.29 -5.85 -10.47
N ASP A 333 25.10 -7.12 -10.84
CA ASP A 333 26.01 -8.23 -10.54
C ASP A 333 26.53 -8.77 -11.88
N MET A 334 27.79 -8.44 -12.18
CA MET A 334 28.42 -8.83 -13.44
C MET A 334 28.71 -10.33 -13.53
N LYS A 335 28.85 -11.02 -12.40
CA LYS A 335 29.18 -12.45 -12.34
C LYS A 335 27.97 -13.31 -12.64
N ASN A 336 26.81 -12.92 -12.13
CA ASN A 336 25.54 -13.61 -12.36
C ASN A 336 24.68 -12.96 -13.45
N ASN A 337 25.18 -11.89 -14.08
CA ASN A 337 24.47 -11.12 -15.11
C ASN A 337 23.08 -10.67 -14.63
N ILE A 338 23.06 -10.00 -13.47
CA ILE A 338 21.83 -9.48 -12.85
C ILE A 338 21.85 -7.96 -12.98
N ILE A 339 20.73 -7.38 -13.40
CA ILE A 339 20.54 -5.93 -13.43
C ILE A 339 19.27 -5.62 -12.64
N VAL A 340 19.36 -4.68 -11.70
CA VAL A 340 18.22 -4.19 -10.92
C VAL A 340 18.09 -2.69 -11.15
N HIS A 341 17.00 -2.28 -11.77
CA HIS A 341 16.59 -0.89 -11.90
C HIS A 341 15.59 -0.57 -10.82
N TRP A 342 15.69 0.62 -10.22
CA TRP A 342 14.60 1.21 -9.47
C TRP A 342 14.33 2.63 -9.94
N ARG A 343 13.05 2.97 -10.17
CA ARG A 343 12.63 4.33 -10.49
C ARG A 343 11.41 4.73 -9.66
N PRO A 344 11.36 5.99 -9.18
CA PRO A 344 10.14 6.53 -8.60
C PRO A 344 9.05 6.66 -9.68
N HIS A 345 7.79 6.64 -9.27
CA HIS A 345 6.68 6.99 -10.15
C HIS A 345 6.67 8.50 -10.47
N GLY A 346 5.91 8.87 -11.50
CA GLY A 346 5.71 10.24 -11.94
C GLY A 346 4.99 11.13 -10.93
N VAL A 347 4.76 12.40 -11.29
CA VAL A 347 3.97 13.31 -10.46
C VAL A 347 2.51 12.82 -10.30
N PRO A 348 1.90 12.92 -9.10
CA PRO A 348 2.36 13.63 -7.90
C PRO A 348 3.27 12.80 -6.97
N LEU A 349 4.58 13.01 -7.03
CA LEU A 349 5.57 12.33 -6.20
C LEU A 349 5.87 13.14 -4.93
N HIS A 350 5.73 12.59 -3.74
CA HIS A 350 5.98 13.32 -2.48
C HIS A 350 7.43 13.15 -1.97
N PHE A 351 8.41 13.48 -2.82
CA PHE A 351 9.85 13.41 -2.53
C PHE A 351 10.51 14.79 -2.42
N PRO A 352 11.75 14.89 -1.89
CA PRO A 352 12.59 16.08 -2.04
C PRO A 352 12.82 16.49 -3.51
N LYS A 353 13.57 17.58 -3.71
CA LYS A 353 13.87 18.15 -5.05
C LYS A 353 14.52 17.08 -5.96
N THR A 354 13.77 16.65 -6.97
CA THR A 354 14.13 15.58 -7.91
C THR A 354 14.00 16.10 -9.34
N PRO A 355 14.92 15.75 -10.28
CA PRO A 355 14.78 16.16 -11.68
C PRO A 355 13.45 15.71 -12.25
N ILE A 356 12.68 16.62 -12.86
CA ILE A 356 11.36 16.28 -13.43
C ILE A 356 11.50 15.26 -14.56
N SER A 357 12.61 15.30 -15.30
CA SER A 357 12.96 14.36 -16.37
C SER A 357 13.13 12.91 -15.89
N ASN A 358 13.27 12.69 -14.58
CA ASN A 358 13.41 11.35 -14.01
C ASN A 358 12.06 10.77 -13.58
N LEU A 359 11.00 11.58 -13.55
CA LEU A 359 9.70 11.23 -12.98
C LEU A 359 8.73 10.79 -14.08
N HIS A 360 8.78 9.51 -14.41
CA HIS A 360 7.93 8.91 -15.44
C HIS A 360 6.71 8.22 -14.82
N TYR A 361 5.54 8.32 -15.46
CA TYR A 361 4.41 7.48 -15.09
C TYR A 361 4.79 6.00 -15.30
N ILE A 362 4.44 5.14 -14.33
CA ILE A 362 4.82 3.71 -14.35
C ILE A 362 4.40 3.04 -15.66
N GLY A 363 3.19 3.36 -16.15
CA GLY A 363 2.71 2.82 -17.42
C GLY A 363 3.55 3.22 -18.64
N ASN A 364 4.19 4.39 -18.64
CA ASN A 364 5.06 4.81 -19.73
C ASN A 364 6.34 3.97 -19.75
N ASP A 365 6.99 3.81 -18.59
CA ASP A 365 8.19 2.99 -18.48
C ASP A 365 7.91 1.51 -18.81
N ILE A 366 6.74 0.97 -18.43
CA ILE A 366 6.35 -0.41 -18.79
C ILE A 366 6.21 -0.60 -20.31
N ASP A 367 5.78 0.41 -21.07
CA ASP A 367 5.65 0.31 -22.53
C ASP A 367 7.00 0.24 -23.24
N GLU A 368 8.05 0.82 -22.64
CA GLU A 368 9.40 0.80 -23.20
C GLU A 368 10.12 -0.54 -22.96
N ILE A 369 9.54 -1.42 -22.15
CA ILE A 369 10.10 -2.75 -21.87
C ILE A 369 9.67 -3.74 -22.95
N ALA A 370 10.63 -4.32 -23.67
CA ALA A 370 10.34 -5.37 -24.66
C ALA A 370 9.67 -6.62 -24.03
N GLY A 371 10.09 -6.98 -22.81
CA GLY A 371 9.64 -8.16 -22.08
C GLY A 371 10.49 -9.41 -22.37
N GLY A 372 10.04 -10.56 -21.87
CA GLY A 372 10.64 -11.87 -22.12
C GLY A 372 10.94 -12.67 -20.85
N PRO A 373 11.45 -13.91 -20.98
CA PRO A 373 11.60 -14.87 -19.88
C PRO A 373 12.62 -14.45 -18.81
N TYR A 374 13.47 -13.47 -19.12
CA TYR A 374 14.50 -12.93 -18.23
C TYR A 374 14.09 -11.61 -17.58
N VAL A 375 12.91 -11.07 -17.93
CA VAL A 375 12.45 -9.77 -17.46
C VAL A 375 11.48 -9.95 -16.30
N VAL A 376 11.74 -9.22 -15.21
CA VAL A 376 10.85 -9.09 -14.07
C VAL A 376 10.46 -7.64 -13.95
N VAL A 377 9.16 -7.34 -13.95
CA VAL A 377 8.62 -6.02 -13.67
C VAL A 377 7.88 -6.10 -12.34
N ALA A 378 8.28 -5.31 -11.36
CA ALA A 378 7.56 -5.18 -10.12
C ALA A 378 7.21 -3.72 -9.84
N PHE A 379 5.99 -3.46 -9.39
CA PHE A 379 5.57 -2.11 -9.07
C PHE A 379 4.67 -2.01 -7.84
N THR A 380 4.70 -0.84 -7.22
CA THR A 380 3.75 -0.41 -6.19
C THR A 380 3.37 1.05 -6.44
N ILE A 381 2.17 1.44 -6.06
CA ILE A 381 1.75 2.84 -6.10
C ILE A 381 0.76 3.03 -4.96
N CYS A 382 1.21 3.57 -3.83
CA CYS A 382 0.38 3.71 -2.64
C CYS A 382 0.74 4.95 -1.82
N ALA A 383 1.98 5.04 -1.32
CA ALA A 383 2.35 6.01 -0.28
C ALA A 383 2.04 7.46 -0.64
N HIS A 384 2.32 7.85 -1.89
CA HIS A 384 2.12 9.22 -2.36
C HIS A 384 0.74 9.46 -2.95
N MET A 385 -0.05 8.41 -3.19
CA MET A 385 -1.42 8.54 -3.71
C MET A 385 -2.44 8.77 -2.59
N ALA A 386 -2.08 8.48 -1.33
CA ALA A 386 -2.92 8.74 -0.16
C ALA A 386 -3.37 10.21 -0.02
N PHE A 387 -2.65 11.15 -0.63
CA PHE A 387 -2.99 12.58 -0.62
C PHE A 387 -4.03 12.99 -1.67
N HIS A 388 -4.37 12.11 -2.61
CA HIS A 388 -5.18 12.43 -3.79
C HIS A 388 -6.53 11.70 -3.76
N PRO A 389 -7.54 12.18 -4.51
CA PRO A 389 -8.85 11.52 -4.60
C PRO A 389 -8.73 10.08 -5.10
N ILE A 390 -9.59 9.19 -4.62
CA ILE A 390 -9.55 7.78 -5.03
C ILE A 390 -9.81 7.64 -6.53
N THR A 391 -10.62 8.52 -7.12
CA THR A 391 -10.90 8.53 -8.56
C THR A 391 -9.65 8.76 -9.41
N PHE A 392 -8.70 9.58 -8.94
CA PHE A 392 -7.40 9.75 -9.60
C PHE A 392 -6.58 8.47 -9.51
N TYR A 393 -6.55 7.86 -8.34
CA TYR A 393 -5.86 6.59 -8.14
C TYR A 393 -6.38 5.48 -9.07
N VAL A 394 -7.70 5.36 -9.22
CA VAL A 394 -8.33 4.42 -10.17
C VAL A 394 -7.86 4.68 -11.60
N HIS A 395 -7.81 5.95 -12.02
CA HIS A 395 -7.32 6.31 -13.35
C HIS A 395 -5.85 5.92 -13.56
N GLU A 396 -4.98 6.22 -12.61
CA GLU A 396 -3.56 5.84 -12.68
C GLU A 396 -3.39 4.31 -12.75
N VAL A 397 -4.10 3.56 -11.90
CA VAL A 397 -4.09 2.09 -11.92
C VAL A 397 -4.61 1.55 -13.25
N ALA A 398 -5.66 2.14 -13.83
CA ALA A 398 -6.17 1.74 -15.14
C ALA A 398 -5.13 1.94 -16.26
N LYS A 399 -4.36 3.02 -16.23
CA LYS A 399 -3.29 3.28 -17.19
C LYS A 399 -2.11 2.33 -17.03
N ILE A 400 -1.74 2.00 -15.80
CA ILE A 400 -0.73 0.95 -15.54
C ILE A 400 -1.23 -0.40 -16.05
N ARG A 401 -2.48 -0.76 -15.74
CA ARG A 401 -3.13 -2.01 -16.19
C ARG A 401 -3.08 -2.15 -17.72
N GLN A 402 -3.43 -1.10 -18.47
CA GLN A 402 -3.34 -1.12 -19.94
C GLN A 402 -1.93 -1.48 -20.44
N SER A 403 -0.91 -0.91 -19.79
CA SER A 403 0.50 -1.12 -20.12
C SER A 403 0.96 -2.55 -19.79
N VAL A 404 0.54 -3.07 -18.63
CA VAL A 404 0.80 -4.45 -18.20
C VAL A 404 0.14 -5.46 -19.15
N VAL A 405 -1.12 -5.24 -19.52
CA VAL A 405 -1.83 -6.11 -20.47
C VAL A 405 -1.13 -6.10 -21.84
N ALA A 406 -0.71 -4.93 -22.32
CA ALA A 406 0.06 -4.83 -23.56
C ALA A 406 1.42 -5.55 -23.46
N LEU A 407 2.09 -5.51 -22.30
CA LEU A 407 3.35 -6.21 -22.05
C LEU A 407 3.18 -7.73 -22.05
N LEU A 408 2.19 -8.25 -21.33
CA LEU A 408 1.93 -9.68 -21.26
C LEU A 408 1.39 -10.23 -22.58
N SER A 409 0.66 -9.43 -23.35
CA SER A 409 0.22 -9.81 -24.70
C SER A 409 1.40 -9.97 -25.68
N ARG A 410 2.39 -9.05 -25.64
CA ARG A 410 3.56 -9.13 -26.52
C ARG A 410 4.64 -10.11 -26.05
N ALA A 411 4.78 -10.29 -24.73
CA ALA A 411 5.82 -11.09 -24.11
C ALA A 411 5.28 -11.82 -22.87
N PRO A 412 4.49 -12.90 -23.06
CA PRO A 412 3.78 -13.59 -21.98
C PRO A 412 4.70 -14.27 -20.95
N GLU A 413 5.97 -14.49 -21.29
CA GLU A 413 6.97 -15.04 -20.37
C GLU A 413 7.52 -14.00 -19.36
N THR A 414 7.15 -12.72 -19.52
CA THR A 414 7.55 -11.66 -18.58
C THR A 414 6.88 -11.88 -17.22
N THR A 415 7.64 -11.81 -16.13
CA THR A 415 7.04 -11.86 -14.80
C THR A 415 6.61 -10.47 -14.35
N VAL A 416 5.34 -10.29 -13.98
CA VAL A 416 4.81 -9.03 -13.45
C VAL A 416 4.35 -9.21 -12.00
N ILE A 417 4.88 -8.41 -11.08
CA ILE A 417 4.59 -8.45 -9.65
C ILE A 417 3.99 -7.12 -9.21
N ILE A 418 2.85 -7.18 -8.54
CA ILE A 418 2.14 -6.04 -7.99
C ILE A 418 2.25 -6.11 -6.48
N LYS A 419 2.94 -5.16 -5.87
CA LYS A 419 3.09 -5.08 -4.42
C LYS A 419 1.98 -4.19 -3.84
N SER A 420 1.20 -4.73 -2.91
CA SER A 420 0.23 -3.94 -2.14
C SER A 420 0.92 -2.85 -1.28
N GLY A 421 0.16 -1.89 -0.79
CA GLY A 421 0.62 -0.95 0.22
C GLY A 421 0.83 -1.61 1.58
N ASN A 422 1.78 -1.06 2.34
CA ASN A 422 2.08 -1.44 3.73
C ASN A 422 1.14 -0.70 4.71
N THR A 423 1.05 -1.17 5.95
CA THR A 423 0.48 -0.36 7.05
C THR A 423 1.26 0.94 7.22
N ALA A 424 0.58 2.06 7.35
CA ALA A 424 1.17 3.37 7.64
C ALA A 424 1.60 3.45 9.11
N GLY A 425 2.72 4.08 9.44
CA GLY A 425 3.08 4.32 10.85
C GLY A 425 2.34 5.51 11.46
N ILE A 426 2.05 6.52 10.66
CA ILE A 426 1.30 7.71 11.09
C ILE A 426 -0.17 7.52 10.73
N LYS A 427 -1.07 7.79 11.68
CA LYS A 427 -2.53 7.75 11.50
C LYS A 427 -3.09 9.16 11.67
N ASN A 428 -3.26 9.89 10.57
CA ASN A 428 -3.80 11.25 10.56
C ASN A 428 -4.54 11.53 9.24
N ILE A 429 -4.91 12.78 8.99
CA ILE A 429 -5.67 13.17 7.78
C ILE A 429 -4.91 12.94 6.46
N PHE A 430 -3.58 12.82 6.52
CA PHE A 430 -2.70 12.67 5.36
C PHE A 430 -2.28 11.22 5.11
N GLN A 431 -2.04 10.46 6.17
CA GLN A 431 -1.61 9.06 6.12
C GLN A 431 -2.52 8.25 7.04
N SER A 432 -3.14 7.20 6.52
CA SER A 432 -4.01 6.32 7.27
C SER A 432 -4.04 4.95 6.61
N ASP A 433 -4.06 3.90 7.43
CA ASP A 433 -4.30 2.53 6.99
C ASP A 433 -5.62 2.38 6.24
N TRP A 434 -6.63 3.22 6.55
CA TRP A 434 -7.89 3.21 5.83
C TRP A 434 -7.71 3.64 4.36
N TYR A 435 -6.88 4.65 4.10
CA TYR A 435 -6.52 5.01 2.72
C TYR A 435 -5.78 3.87 2.02
N THR A 436 -4.83 3.22 2.71
CA THR A 436 -4.08 2.10 2.13
C THR A 436 -4.97 0.93 1.76
N VAL A 437 -5.90 0.53 2.64
CA VAL A 437 -6.86 -0.55 2.33
C VAL A 437 -7.67 -0.22 1.09
N GLN A 438 -8.20 1.00 1.00
CA GLN A 438 -9.00 1.44 -0.14
C GLN A 438 -8.19 1.39 -1.46
N MET A 439 -6.93 1.84 -1.44
CA MET A 439 -6.04 1.74 -2.60
C MET A 439 -5.68 0.29 -2.93
N ASN A 440 -5.43 -0.55 -1.92
CA ASN A 440 -5.18 -1.98 -2.13
C ASN A 440 -6.38 -2.68 -2.79
N THR A 441 -7.61 -2.34 -2.37
CA THR A 441 -8.85 -2.83 -2.99
C THR A 441 -8.93 -2.44 -4.47
N VAL A 442 -8.63 -1.19 -4.82
CA VAL A 442 -8.58 -0.76 -6.24
C VAL A 442 -7.58 -1.60 -7.02
N MET A 443 -6.36 -1.76 -6.50
CA MET A 443 -5.32 -2.52 -7.18
C MET A 443 -5.72 -3.99 -7.38
N GLN A 444 -6.33 -4.62 -6.36
CA GLN A 444 -6.81 -5.99 -6.46
C GLN A 444 -7.93 -6.14 -7.49
N GLU A 445 -8.99 -5.34 -7.39
CA GLU A 445 -10.14 -5.45 -8.30
C GLU A 445 -9.76 -5.13 -9.74
N MET A 446 -8.87 -4.17 -9.96
CA MET A 446 -8.41 -3.79 -11.29
C MET A 446 -7.55 -4.87 -11.97
N PHE A 447 -6.83 -5.68 -11.20
CA PHE A 447 -5.96 -6.72 -11.74
C PHE A 447 -6.48 -8.15 -11.54
N ARG A 448 -7.62 -8.32 -10.87
CA ARG A 448 -8.20 -9.62 -10.51
C ARG A 448 -8.34 -10.58 -11.70
N ASP A 449 -8.73 -10.04 -12.84
CA ASP A 449 -9.07 -10.81 -14.05
C ASP A 449 -7.93 -10.74 -15.10
N ILE A 450 -6.74 -10.29 -14.69
CA ILE A 450 -5.57 -10.23 -15.57
C ILE A 450 -4.68 -11.45 -15.32
N ASP A 451 -4.67 -12.37 -16.27
CA ASP A 451 -3.77 -13.52 -16.24
C ASP A 451 -2.30 -13.08 -16.28
N GLY A 452 -1.42 -13.86 -15.65
CA GLY A 452 0.02 -13.64 -15.72
C GLY A 452 0.59 -12.65 -14.71
N VAL A 453 -0.24 -11.95 -13.92
CA VAL A 453 0.22 -11.09 -12.82
C VAL A 453 0.30 -11.85 -11.49
N ILE A 454 1.18 -11.38 -10.61
CA ILE A 454 1.32 -11.84 -9.23
C ILE A 454 0.96 -10.68 -8.31
N TYR A 455 -0.13 -10.79 -7.57
CA TYR A 455 -0.46 -9.83 -6.51
C TYR A 455 0.18 -10.27 -5.19
N LEU A 456 1.23 -9.56 -4.78
CA LEU A 456 1.89 -9.77 -3.50
C LEU A 456 1.21 -8.92 -2.43
N ASP A 457 0.32 -9.56 -1.66
CA ASP A 457 -0.36 -8.96 -0.52
C ASP A 457 0.57 -8.85 0.70
N VAL A 458 1.36 -7.78 0.72
CA VAL A 458 2.20 -7.42 1.86
C VAL A 458 1.39 -6.76 2.99
N TRP A 459 0.16 -6.32 2.70
CA TRP A 459 -0.71 -5.67 3.66
C TRP A 459 -1.03 -6.58 4.83
N GLN A 460 -1.35 -7.85 4.55
CA GLN A 460 -1.59 -8.84 5.61
C GLN A 460 -0.31 -9.15 6.41
N MET A 461 0.85 -9.14 5.76
CA MET A 461 2.15 -9.32 6.43
C MET A 461 2.41 -8.20 7.43
N THR A 462 2.28 -6.94 7.02
CA THR A 462 2.52 -5.79 7.90
C THR A 462 1.43 -5.64 8.97
N SER A 463 0.17 -5.96 8.64
CA SER A 463 -0.96 -5.80 9.57
C SER A 463 -0.96 -6.74 10.76
N CYS A 464 -0.38 -7.93 10.62
CA CYS A 464 -0.32 -8.90 11.72
C CYS A 464 1.04 -8.98 12.40
N HIS A 465 2.08 -8.31 11.88
CA HIS A 465 3.41 -8.40 12.48
C HIS A 465 3.46 -7.82 13.91
N TYR A 466 4.47 -8.20 14.69
CA TYR A 466 4.65 -7.69 16.06
C TYR A 466 5.44 -6.36 16.09
N GLN A 467 6.13 -6.01 15.00
CA GLN A 467 6.76 -4.70 14.87
C GLN A 467 5.69 -3.61 14.77
N PRO A 468 5.95 -2.40 15.26
CA PRO A 468 5.07 -1.27 15.04
C PRO A 468 4.79 -1.08 13.55
N ASP A 469 3.57 -0.64 13.23
CA ASP A 469 3.24 -0.24 11.88
C ASP A 469 4.22 0.85 11.41
N ASP A 470 4.76 0.67 10.21
CA ASP A 470 5.63 1.64 9.57
C ASP A 470 5.43 1.54 8.06
N LEU A 471 5.36 2.69 7.40
CA LEU A 471 5.28 2.77 5.94
C LEU A 471 6.49 2.06 5.31
N HIS A 472 7.65 2.15 5.96
CA HIS A 472 8.89 1.48 5.64
C HIS A 472 9.12 0.32 6.62
N PRO A 473 8.49 -0.85 6.40
CA PRO A 473 8.55 -1.95 7.34
C PRO A 473 9.98 -2.43 7.57
N GLY A 474 10.21 -3.01 8.74
CA GLY A 474 11.55 -3.41 9.18
C GLY A 474 12.16 -4.54 8.34
N PRO A 475 13.49 -4.77 8.48
CA PRO A 475 14.22 -5.72 7.64
C PRO A 475 13.69 -7.15 7.63
N VAL A 476 13.06 -7.60 8.73
CA VAL A 476 12.46 -8.94 8.83
C VAL A 476 11.30 -9.10 7.85
N ILE A 477 10.44 -8.08 7.74
CA ILE A 477 9.29 -8.10 6.82
C ILE A 477 9.82 -8.04 5.38
N ILE A 478 10.76 -7.14 5.07
CA ILE A 478 11.36 -7.04 3.74
C ILE A 478 12.04 -8.34 3.30
N ALA A 479 12.73 -9.05 4.22
CA ALA A 479 13.32 -10.35 3.92
C ALA A 479 12.26 -11.37 3.47
N ASN A 480 11.11 -11.40 4.16
CA ASN A 480 9.99 -12.28 3.80
C ASN A 480 9.32 -11.86 2.49
N GLU A 481 9.21 -10.57 2.19
CA GLU A 481 8.74 -10.08 0.88
C GLU A 481 9.65 -10.57 -0.26
N ILE A 482 10.97 -10.52 -0.06
CA ILE A 482 11.97 -11.03 -1.02
C ILE A 482 11.87 -12.56 -1.17
N ASP A 483 11.75 -13.30 -0.07
CA ASP A 483 11.56 -14.76 -0.10
C ASP A 483 10.30 -15.15 -0.89
N MET A 484 9.20 -14.39 -0.73
CA MET A 484 7.97 -14.57 -1.52
C MET A 484 8.24 -14.34 -3.02
N ILE A 485 8.87 -13.22 -3.39
CA ILE A 485 9.18 -12.89 -4.79
C ILE A 485 10.05 -13.97 -5.43
N LEU A 486 11.13 -14.38 -4.77
CA LEU A 486 12.05 -15.39 -5.27
C LEU A 486 11.38 -16.77 -5.38
N SER A 487 10.39 -17.07 -4.52
CA SER A 487 9.59 -18.29 -4.62
C SER A 487 8.76 -18.34 -5.91
N TYR A 488 8.25 -17.20 -6.40
CA TYR A 488 7.59 -17.09 -7.70
C TYR A 488 8.58 -17.14 -8.88
N LEU A 489 9.74 -16.52 -8.74
CA LEU A 489 10.75 -16.48 -9.81
C LEU A 489 11.45 -17.84 -10.01
N CYS A 490 11.57 -18.63 -8.95
CA CYS A 490 12.32 -19.89 -8.92
C CYS A 490 11.58 -20.99 -8.13
N PRO A 491 10.41 -21.44 -8.60
CA PRO A 491 9.59 -22.43 -7.91
C PRO A 491 10.29 -23.82 -7.79
N SER A 492 9.95 -24.61 -6.75
CA SER A 492 10.56 -25.92 -6.42
C SER A 492 9.57 -27.03 -6.52
#